data_AF-A0A9W9M657-F1
#
_entry.id   AF-A0A9W9M657-F1
#
_cell.length_a   1.000
_cell.length_b   1.000
_cell.length_c   1.000
_cell.angle_alpha   90.00
_cell.angle_beta   90.00
_cell.angle_gamma   90.00
#
_symmetry.space_group_name_H-M   'P 1'
#
loop_
_entity.id
_entity.type
_entity.pdbx_description
1 polymer ?
#
loop_
_entity_poly.entity_id
_entity_poly.type
_entity_poly.pdbx_seq_one_letter_code
_entity_poly.pdbx_strand_id
1 'polypeptide(L)'
;MASDTAPSRAQSLSTLLDNLKSCLTSAASSLPAPRKEAPSDISIEPPQDGISLLDTKSEILLSYLHNLVFLIIFQLRNASSKQDLKDSEDVADAPIREEAVKKLVELRVFLDRGVRPLEGRLKYQVDKVVKAAEDAERTERPGRSRKSKKSRKGSHGSDHGSSDEDDTSGSDEEEEDMDEMAYRPNVAAFSKAKPEENKSQAKSVTEEPSDGIYRPPKIMPTALPSTDRREREDRRPRRSNVIDEFVNAEMSSAPMAEPSIGSTIIAGGRQTKSKKDREHEADRTRYEETNFVRLPKETKKEKAKRGGGRDATFGGDEWKGLTEGADRIERLTRRGKSGGAALEKSRKRKNDDGQRGDGVGMGEIFDKRRKKIDSWKR
;
A
#
# COMPACT_ATOMS: atom_id res chain seq x y z
N MET A 1 -3.20 60.18 -19.21
CA MET A 1 -4.52 59.70 -18.72
C MET A 1 -4.29 58.45 -17.86
N ALA A 2 -4.05 58.63 -16.57
CA ALA A 2 -3.88 57.52 -15.61
C ALA A 2 -4.05 58.08 -14.19
N SER A 3 -5.29 58.35 -13.77
CA SER A 3 -5.56 58.88 -12.42
C SER A 3 -6.87 58.44 -11.76
N ASP A 4 -7.69 57.58 -12.40
CA ASP A 4 -9.04 57.26 -11.88
C ASP A 4 -9.18 55.91 -11.14
N THR A 5 -8.11 55.15 -10.91
CA THR A 5 -8.19 53.80 -10.30
C THR A 5 -7.89 53.74 -8.79
N ALA A 6 -7.38 54.82 -8.19
CA ALA A 6 -7.12 54.88 -6.75
C ALA A 6 -8.37 54.95 -5.84
N PRO A 7 -9.43 55.73 -6.16
CA PRO A 7 -10.53 55.93 -5.22
C PRO A 7 -11.42 54.69 -5.09
N SER A 8 -11.59 53.91 -6.17
CA SER A 8 -12.35 52.65 -6.15
C SER A 8 -11.65 51.57 -5.31
N ARG A 9 -10.32 51.51 -5.35
CA ARG A 9 -9.53 50.60 -4.52
C ARG A 9 -9.65 50.95 -3.04
N ALA A 10 -9.57 52.23 -2.67
CA ALA A 10 -9.74 52.65 -1.28
C ALA A 10 -11.15 52.32 -0.73
N GLN A 11 -12.20 52.54 -1.53
CA GLN A 11 -13.59 52.17 -1.18
C GLN A 11 -13.78 50.65 -1.06
N SER A 12 -13.09 49.85 -1.87
CA SER A 12 -13.10 48.39 -1.74
C SER A 12 -12.40 47.90 -0.47
N LEU A 13 -11.36 48.61 0.00
CA LEU A 13 -10.68 48.27 1.25
C LEU A 13 -11.50 48.66 2.48
N SER A 14 -12.14 49.83 2.47
CA SER A 14 -13.00 50.26 3.58
C SER A 14 -14.19 49.31 3.78
N THR A 15 -14.85 48.91 2.69
CA THR A 15 -15.94 47.93 2.73
C THR A 15 -15.48 46.54 3.22
N LEU A 16 -14.28 46.09 2.84
CA LEU A 16 -13.70 44.85 3.36
C LEU A 16 -13.38 44.93 4.86
N LEU A 17 -12.89 46.07 5.35
CA LEU A 17 -12.63 46.28 6.78
C LEU A 17 -13.92 46.35 7.60
N ASP A 18 -14.96 46.98 7.08
CA ASP A 18 -16.29 47.01 7.72
C ASP A 18 -16.90 45.60 7.77
N ASN A 19 -16.73 44.80 6.70
CA ASN A 19 -17.11 43.40 6.69
C ASN A 19 -16.32 42.58 7.71
N LEU A 20 -15.00 42.76 7.81
CA LEU A 20 -14.17 42.06 8.81
C LEU A 20 -14.62 42.43 10.23
N LYS A 21 -14.81 43.72 10.50
CA LYS A 21 -15.28 44.22 11.79
C LYS A 21 -16.63 43.63 12.15
N SER A 22 -17.60 43.64 11.23
CA SER A 22 -18.93 43.07 11.46
C SER A 22 -18.87 41.55 11.73
N CYS A 23 -18.05 40.81 10.98
CA CYS A 23 -17.79 39.39 11.23
C CYS A 23 -17.19 39.15 12.63
N LEU A 24 -16.20 39.93 13.06
CA LEU A 24 -15.61 39.80 14.39
C LEU A 24 -16.59 40.16 15.50
N THR A 25 -17.39 41.22 15.34
CA THR A 25 -18.41 41.60 16.34
C THR A 25 -19.53 40.56 16.43
N SER A 26 -19.93 39.96 15.30
CA SER A 26 -20.93 38.89 15.25
C SER A 26 -20.40 37.59 15.87
N ALA A 27 -19.11 37.30 15.68
CA ALA A 27 -18.46 36.17 16.33
C ALA A 27 -18.36 36.41 17.85
N ALA A 28 -18.02 37.63 18.28
CA ALA A 28 -17.93 37.99 19.68
C ALA A 28 -19.28 37.87 20.41
N SER A 29 -20.40 38.25 19.76
CA SER A 29 -21.74 38.10 20.33
C SER A 29 -22.23 36.65 20.39
N SER A 30 -21.57 35.73 19.69
CA SER A 30 -21.90 34.30 19.67
C SER A 30 -21.13 33.51 20.74
N LEU A 31 -20.18 34.14 21.43
CA LEU A 31 -19.44 33.52 22.52
C LEU A 31 -20.33 33.49 23.78
N PRO A 32 -20.35 32.37 24.52
CA PRO A 32 -21.17 32.26 25.72
C PRO A 32 -20.60 33.08 26.89
N ALA A 33 -21.29 33.14 28.03
CA ALA A 33 -20.83 33.93 29.17
C ALA A 33 -19.47 33.41 29.73
N PRO A 34 -18.62 34.29 30.30
CA PRO A 34 -17.29 33.92 30.78
C PRO A 34 -17.29 33.04 32.05
N ARG A 35 -18.41 32.96 32.79
CA ARG A 35 -18.52 32.15 34.01
C ARG A 35 -19.80 31.31 33.97
N LYS A 36 -19.72 30.07 34.49
CA LYS A 36 -20.90 29.23 34.74
C LYS A 36 -21.64 29.76 35.97
N GLU A 37 -22.89 30.16 35.79
CA GLU A 37 -23.82 30.40 36.91
C GLU A 37 -24.65 29.13 37.21
N ALA A 38 -24.86 28.25 36.21
CA ALA A 38 -25.51 26.94 36.35
C ALA A 38 -24.70 25.77 35.72
N PRO A 39 -24.90 24.51 36.14
CA PRO A 39 -24.16 23.35 35.63
C PRO A 39 -24.42 23.02 34.14
N SER A 40 -25.51 23.54 33.58
CA SER A 40 -25.86 23.43 32.16
C SER A 40 -25.24 24.52 31.27
N ASP A 41 -24.61 25.52 31.87
CA ASP A 41 -24.10 26.66 31.11
C ASP A 41 -22.73 26.33 30.50
N ILE A 42 -22.58 26.68 29.23
CA ILE A 42 -21.33 26.55 28.48
C ILE A 42 -20.52 27.79 28.85
N SER A 43 -19.39 27.62 29.54
CA SER A 43 -18.50 28.74 29.91
C SER A 43 -17.31 28.79 28.97
N ILE A 44 -16.80 30.00 28.74
CA ILE A 44 -15.56 30.22 27.97
C ILE A 44 -14.34 29.72 28.74
N GLU A 45 -14.33 29.87 30.08
CA GLU A 45 -13.21 29.40 30.89
C GLU A 45 -13.11 27.86 30.87
N PRO A 46 -11.91 27.31 30.66
CA PRO A 46 -11.71 25.87 30.63
C PRO A 46 -12.09 25.25 31.98
N PRO A 47 -12.78 24.09 31.99
CA PRO A 47 -13.01 23.37 33.24
C PRO A 47 -11.66 22.98 33.87
N GLN A 48 -11.57 22.98 35.20
CA GLN A 48 -10.34 22.65 35.93
C GLN A 48 -9.80 21.25 35.57
N ASP A 49 -10.70 20.33 35.18
CA ASP A 49 -10.37 18.98 34.69
C ASP A 49 -10.64 18.81 33.18
N GLY A 50 -10.33 19.84 32.39
CA GLY A 50 -10.52 19.83 30.93
C GLY A 50 -9.41 19.11 30.17
N ILE A 51 -9.72 18.66 28.95
CA ILE A 51 -8.73 18.13 28.02
C ILE A 51 -7.85 19.28 27.53
N SER A 52 -6.64 19.37 28.07
CA SER A 52 -5.66 20.44 27.80
C SER A 52 -5.36 20.69 26.31
N LEU A 53 -5.44 19.66 25.46
CA LEU A 53 -5.17 19.81 24.03
C LEU A 53 -6.22 20.66 23.30
N LEU A 54 -7.49 20.58 23.71
CA LEU A 54 -8.55 21.34 23.05
C LEU A 54 -8.41 22.84 23.34
N ASP A 55 -8.00 23.16 24.57
CA ASP A 55 -7.79 24.54 25.03
C ASP A 55 -6.56 25.18 24.37
N THR A 56 -5.43 24.46 24.38
CA THR A 56 -4.21 24.89 23.68
C THR A 56 -4.45 25.11 22.19
N LYS A 57 -5.32 24.32 21.54
CA LYS A 57 -5.73 24.56 20.15
C LYS A 57 -6.45 25.89 19.99
N SER A 58 -7.42 26.20 20.84
CA SER A 58 -8.11 27.51 20.80
C SER A 58 -7.13 28.67 21.05
N GLU A 59 -6.20 28.52 21.99
CA GLU A 59 -5.18 29.53 22.27
C GLU A 59 -4.23 29.74 21.08
N ILE A 60 -3.75 28.67 20.44
CA ILE A 60 -2.89 28.75 19.25
C ILE A 60 -3.63 29.39 18.08
N LEU A 61 -4.91 29.05 17.87
CA LEU A 61 -5.74 29.67 16.84
C LEU A 61 -5.98 31.15 17.12
N LEU A 62 -6.24 31.54 18.37
CA LEU A 62 -6.41 32.93 18.77
C LEU A 62 -5.11 33.72 18.56
N SER A 63 -3.97 33.15 18.98
CA SER A 63 -2.64 33.73 18.72
C SER A 63 -2.36 33.87 17.22
N TYR A 64 -2.77 32.90 16.39
CA TYR A 64 -2.65 32.99 14.94
C TYR A 64 -3.49 34.13 14.35
N LEU A 65 -4.74 34.27 14.78
CA LEU A 65 -5.62 35.37 14.36
C LEU A 65 -5.08 36.72 14.81
N HIS A 66 -4.54 36.83 16.03
CA HIS A 66 -3.94 38.06 16.53
C HIS A 66 -2.75 38.50 15.65
N ASN A 67 -1.83 37.58 15.34
CA ASN A 67 -0.68 37.87 14.47
C ASN A 67 -1.11 38.16 13.02
N LEU A 68 -2.20 37.57 12.55
CA LEU A 68 -2.76 37.87 11.23
C LEU A 68 -3.34 39.29 11.17
N VAL A 69 -4.14 39.68 12.18
CA VAL A 69 -4.68 41.04 12.31
C VAL A 69 -3.54 42.05 12.43
N PHE A 70 -2.49 41.74 13.18
CA PHE A 70 -1.29 42.56 13.28
C PHE A 70 -0.64 42.80 11.91
N LEU A 71 -0.51 41.78 11.06
CA LEU A 71 -0.02 41.95 9.69
C LEU A 71 -0.96 42.79 8.81
N ILE A 72 -2.28 42.65 8.98
CA ILE A 72 -3.26 43.46 8.24
C ILE A 72 -3.10 44.93 8.63
N ILE A 73 -3.01 45.24 9.92
CA ILE A 73 -2.79 46.61 10.42
C ILE A 73 -1.48 47.18 9.87
N PHE A 74 -0.40 46.39 9.89
CA PHE A 74 0.89 46.80 9.36
C PHE A 74 0.84 47.08 7.85
N GLN A 75 0.14 46.25 7.07
CA GLN A 75 -0.05 46.48 5.64
C GLN A 75 -0.90 47.71 5.36
N LEU A 76 -1.92 48.00 6.17
CA LEU A 76 -2.72 49.22 6.06
C LEU A 76 -1.90 50.47 6.38
N ARG A 77 -1.07 50.43 7.43
CA ARG A 77 -0.17 51.53 7.79
C ARG A 77 0.85 51.81 6.68
N ASN A 78 1.43 50.76 6.11
CA ASN A 78 2.38 50.91 5.00
C ASN A 78 1.70 51.34 3.69
N ALA A 79 0.44 50.98 3.49
CA ALA A 79 -0.34 51.42 2.33
C ALA A 79 -0.75 52.91 2.43
N SER A 80 -1.03 53.42 3.65
CA SER A 80 -1.28 54.85 3.86
C SER A 80 0.02 55.66 3.82
N SER A 81 1.12 55.14 4.38
CA SER A 81 2.43 55.80 4.39
C SER A 81 3.07 55.89 2.99
N LYS A 82 2.82 54.94 2.08
CA LYS A 82 3.26 55.03 0.68
C LYS A 82 2.70 56.22 -0.10
N GLN A 83 1.67 56.89 0.42
CA GLN A 83 1.11 58.10 -0.19
C GLN A 83 1.89 59.37 0.21
N ASP A 84 2.59 59.33 1.35
CA ASP A 84 3.37 60.43 1.90
C ASP A 84 4.81 59.97 2.20
N LEU A 85 5.73 60.36 1.32
CA LEU A 85 7.20 60.28 1.45
C LEU A 85 7.85 58.94 1.06
N LYS A 86 8.77 59.04 0.10
CA LYS A 86 9.35 57.92 -0.65
C LYS A 86 10.66 57.39 -0.08
N ASP A 87 11.25 57.94 0.99
CA ASP A 87 12.69 57.74 1.20
C ASP A 87 13.22 57.58 2.65
N SER A 88 12.42 57.29 3.69
CA SER A 88 13.03 57.20 5.05
C SER A 88 12.45 56.29 6.13
N GLU A 89 11.43 55.46 5.89
CA GLU A 89 10.87 54.58 6.96
C GLU A 89 10.83 53.08 6.63
N ASP A 90 11.20 52.66 5.41
CA ASP A 90 11.14 51.24 4.99
C ASP A 90 12.14 50.31 5.73
N VAL A 91 13.10 50.85 6.50
CA VAL A 91 14.17 50.06 7.14
C VAL A 91 13.82 49.61 8.57
N ALA A 92 13.03 50.39 9.33
CA ALA A 92 12.74 50.08 10.74
C ALA A 92 11.59 49.06 10.91
N ASP A 93 10.70 49.02 9.92
CA ASP A 93 9.43 48.30 9.97
C ASP A 93 9.52 46.90 9.33
N ALA A 94 10.49 46.70 8.44
CA ALA A 94 10.82 45.39 7.84
C ALA A 94 11.10 44.26 8.85
N PRO A 95 11.92 44.44 9.91
CA PRO A 95 12.22 43.34 10.85
C PRO A 95 10.99 42.91 11.67
N ILE A 96 10.11 43.84 12.04
CA ILE A 96 8.88 43.56 12.80
C ILE A 96 7.91 42.74 11.95
N ARG A 97 7.79 43.07 10.66
CA ARG A 97 6.99 42.30 9.71
C ARG A 97 7.56 40.89 9.52
N GLU A 98 8.87 40.77 9.37
CA GLU A 98 9.51 39.46 9.24
C GLU A 98 9.32 38.60 10.50
N GLU A 99 9.39 39.20 11.70
CA GLU A 99 9.12 38.50 12.96
C GLU A 99 7.67 38.02 13.05
N ALA A 100 6.69 38.86 12.67
CA ALA A 100 5.28 38.48 12.63
C ALA A 100 5.02 37.34 11.64
N VAL A 101 5.66 37.36 10.46
CA VAL A 101 5.57 36.26 9.48
C VAL A 101 6.22 34.99 10.02
N LYS A 102 7.39 35.08 10.68
CA LYS A 102 8.04 33.92 11.32
C LYS A 102 7.12 33.29 12.37
N LYS A 103 6.54 34.08 13.27
CA LYS A 103 5.57 33.61 14.27
C LYS A 103 4.34 32.97 13.64
N LEU A 104 3.82 33.52 12.53
CA LEU A 104 2.70 32.90 11.80
C LEU A 104 3.06 31.54 11.19
N VAL A 105 4.25 31.41 10.62
CA VAL A 105 4.74 30.12 10.10
C VAL A 105 4.93 29.12 11.23
N GLU A 106 5.49 29.53 12.36
CA GLU A 106 5.62 28.68 13.56
C GLU A 106 4.26 28.19 14.07
N LEU A 107 3.31 29.11 14.27
CA LEU A 107 1.94 28.76 14.69
C LEU A 107 1.26 27.83 13.68
N ARG A 108 1.49 28.02 12.38
CA ARG A 108 0.97 27.13 11.34
C ARG A 108 1.58 25.73 11.44
N VAL A 109 2.87 25.62 11.70
CA VAL A 109 3.55 24.33 11.92
C VAL A 109 3.01 23.65 13.18
N PHE A 110 2.78 24.39 14.27
CA PHE A 110 2.17 23.82 15.48
C PHE A 110 0.78 23.26 15.23
N LEU A 111 -0.08 23.98 14.49
CA LEU A 111 -1.41 23.48 14.12
C LEU A 111 -1.33 22.24 13.24
N ASP A 112 -0.52 22.27 12.17
CA ASP A 112 -0.52 21.22 11.16
C ASP A 112 0.26 19.97 11.59
N ARG A 113 1.41 20.13 12.24
CA ARG A 113 2.30 19.02 12.59
C ARG A 113 2.14 18.57 14.05
N GLY A 114 1.80 19.49 14.95
CA GLY A 114 1.63 19.22 16.37
C GLY A 114 0.20 18.80 16.73
N VAL A 115 -0.76 19.69 16.50
CA VAL A 115 -2.14 19.51 16.98
C VAL A 115 -2.91 18.46 16.17
N ARG A 116 -2.86 18.48 14.83
CA ARG A 116 -3.59 17.52 13.97
C ARG A 116 -3.41 16.02 14.33
N PRO A 117 -2.20 15.48 14.53
CA PRO A 117 -2.06 14.07 14.89
C PRO A 117 -2.59 13.75 16.28
N LEU A 118 -2.49 14.70 17.22
CA LEU A 118 -3.00 14.55 18.58
C LEU A 118 -4.53 14.61 18.60
N GLU A 119 -5.16 15.42 17.76
CA GLU A 119 -6.62 15.44 17.57
C GLU A 119 -7.16 14.09 17.13
N GLY A 120 -6.46 13.38 16.23
CA GLY A 120 -6.89 12.05 15.79
C GLY A 120 -6.93 11.05 16.95
N ARG A 121 -5.91 11.08 17.82
CA ARG A 121 -5.84 10.22 19.02
C ARG A 121 -6.88 10.64 20.06
N LEU A 122 -7.04 11.94 20.27
CA LEU A 122 -8.01 12.48 21.22
C LEU A 122 -9.43 12.15 20.79
N LYS A 123 -9.75 12.27 19.49
CA LYS A 123 -11.05 11.90 18.94
C LYS A 123 -11.36 10.44 19.29
N TYR A 124 -10.42 9.54 19.07
CA TYR A 124 -10.61 8.13 19.43
C TYR A 124 -10.85 7.93 20.93
N GLN A 125 -10.09 8.64 21.79
CA GLN A 125 -10.30 8.58 23.24
C GLN A 125 -11.66 9.11 23.67
N VAL A 126 -12.10 10.24 23.08
CA VAL A 126 -13.43 10.81 23.32
C VAL A 126 -14.51 9.85 22.84
N ASP A 127 -14.42 9.32 21.63
CA ASP A 127 -15.38 8.36 21.07
C ASP A 127 -15.45 7.08 21.95
N LYS A 128 -14.32 6.60 22.47
CA LYS A 128 -14.27 5.45 23.39
C LYS A 128 -14.98 5.75 24.72
N VAL A 129 -14.76 6.93 25.31
CA VAL A 129 -15.40 7.33 26.57
C VAL A 129 -16.89 7.58 26.37
N VAL A 130 -17.29 8.23 25.26
CA VAL A 130 -18.69 8.43 24.91
C VAL A 130 -19.40 7.09 24.71
N LYS A 131 -18.80 6.17 23.96
CA LYS A 131 -19.35 4.82 23.77
C LYS A 131 -19.49 4.07 25.09
N ALA A 132 -18.49 4.15 25.98
CA ALA A 132 -18.56 3.55 27.31
C ALA A 132 -19.66 4.19 28.18
N ALA A 133 -19.84 5.51 28.10
CA ALA A 133 -20.90 6.22 28.82
C ALA A 133 -22.30 5.87 28.28
N GLU A 134 -22.46 5.77 26.95
CA GLU A 134 -23.70 5.33 26.32
C GLU A 134 -24.04 3.87 26.66
N ASP A 135 -23.04 2.98 26.68
CA ASP A 135 -23.22 1.58 27.10
C ASP A 135 -23.56 1.47 28.59
N ALA A 136 -22.93 2.29 29.45
CA ALA A 136 -23.28 2.40 30.87
C ALA A 136 -24.72 2.90 31.03
N GLU A 137 -25.12 4.00 30.38
CA GLU A 137 -26.50 4.51 30.42
C GLU A 137 -27.51 3.47 29.90
N ARG A 138 -27.13 2.69 28.86
CA ARG A 138 -27.97 1.61 28.33
C ARG A 138 -28.11 0.44 29.31
N THR A 139 -27.08 0.16 30.11
CA THR A 139 -27.14 -0.86 31.17
C THR A 139 -27.92 -0.39 32.40
N GLU A 140 -27.82 0.90 32.73
CA GLU A 140 -28.51 1.54 33.86
C GLU A 140 -29.99 1.80 33.57
N ARG A 141 -30.42 1.90 32.32
CA ARG A 141 -31.83 1.92 31.92
C ARG A 141 -32.43 0.50 31.97
N PRO A 142 -33.06 0.06 33.08
CA PRO A 142 -33.57 -1.30 33.20
C PRO A 142 -34.98 -1.30 32.60
N GLY A 143 -35.10 -1.38 31.27
CA GLY A 143 -36.43 -1.27 30.68
C GLY A 143 -36.54 -1.10 29.17
N ARG A 144 -35.84 -1.90 28.36
CA ARG A 144 -36.31 -2.22 26.99
C ARG A 144 -35.76 -3.55 26.47
N SER A 145 -36.43 -4.61 26.90
CA SER A 145 -36.63 -5.90 26.22
C SER A 145 -35.45 -6.55 25.48
N ARG A 146 -34.73 -7.45 26.15
CA ARG A 146 -34.13 -8.62 25.50
C ARG A 146 -35.21 -9.70 25.35
N LYS A 147 -35.93 -9.73 24.21
CA LYS A 147 -36.67 -10.93 23.79
C LYS A 147 -35.76 -11.77 22.90
N SER A 148 -35.35 -12.92 23.44
CA SER A 148 -34.79 -14.04 22.70
C SER A 148 -35.76 -14.51 21.62
N LYS A 149 -35.27 -14.80 20.41
CA LYS A 149 -36.02 -15.56 19.41
C LYS A 149 -35.11 -16.57 18.73
N LYS A 150 -35.27 -17.83 19.13
CA LYS A 150 -34.73 -19.02 18.47
C LYS A 150 -35.64 -19.39 17.29
N SER A 151 -35.01 -19.67 16.15
CA SER A 151 -35.47 -20.46 14.98
C SER A 151 -36.82 -20.15 14.32
N ARG A 152 -36.77 -19.75 13.02
CA ARG A 152 -37.49 -20.42 11.92
C ARG A 152 -36.99 -19.93 10.56
N LYS A 153 -36.91 -20.87 9.63
CA LYS A 153 -36.34 -20.82 8.28
C LYS A 153 -37.34 -20.22 7.27
N GLY A 154 -36.86 -19.44 6.31
CA GLY A 154 -37.52 -19.24 5.00
C GLY A 154 -37.49 -17.83 4.38
N SER A 155 -36.64 -17.67 3.36
CA SER A 155 -36.89 -16.97 2.08
C SER A 155 -37.01 -15.42 1.99
N HIS A 156 -36.06 -14.87 1.21
CA HIS A 156 -36.11 -13.70 0.31
C HIS A 156 -36.05 -12.25 0.84
N GLY A 157 -35.09 -11.49 0.31
CA GLY A 157 -35.12 -10.03 0.22
C GLY A 157 -33.88 -9.30 0.74
N SER A 158 -33.13 -8.67 -0.19
CA SER A 158 -32.12 -7.61 -0.05
C SER A 158 -32.26 -6.69 1.18
N ASP A 159 -31.20 -6.20 1.82
CA ASP A 159 -30.19 -5.25 1.33
C ASP A 159 -29.16 -4.98 2.47
N HIS A 160 -27.99 -4.42 2.13
CA HIS A 160 -27.06 -3.56 2.91
C HIS A 160 -27.00 -3.69 4.46
N GLY A 161 -25.89 -3.80 5.17
CA GLY A 161 -24.47 -3.49 4.95
C GLY A 161 -23.86 -3.04 6.29
N SER A 162 -22.59 -3.39 6.55
CA SER A 162 -21.66 -2.80 7.55
C SER A 162 -21.98 -2.99 9.06
N SER A 163 -21.09 -3.17 10.02
CA SER A 163 -19.63 -3.42 10.17
C SER A 163 -19.38 -3.83 11.65
N ASP A 164 -18.10 -3.95 12.00
CA ASP A 164 -17.48 -3.93 13.33
C ASP A 164 -17.23 -5.26 14.04
N GLU A 165 -16.06 -5.46 14.65
CA GLU A 165 -14.65 -5.06 14.46
C GLU A 165 -13.91 -5.82 15.59
N ASP A 166 -12.60 -6.03 15.42
CA ASP A 166 -11.55 -5.96 16.45
C ASP A 166 -10.33 -6.78 15.96
N ASP A 167 -9.19 -6.13 15.69
CA ASP A 167 -8.10 -5.80 16.65
C ASP A 167 -7.26 -7.07 16.95
N THR A 168 -5.94 -7.14 16.81
CA THR A 168 -4.91 -6.26 17.40
C THR A 168 -3.53 -6.47 16.76
N SER A 169 -2.66 -5.48 16.97
CA SER A 169 -1.21 -5.49 16.77
C SER A 169 -0.49 -5.64 18.11
N GLY A 170 0.53 -6.52 18.18
CA GLY A 170 1.73 -6.35 19.03
C GLY A 170 1.71 -6.93 20.46
N SER A 171 2.85 -7.54 20.84
CA SER A 171 3.47 -7.63 22.19
C SER A 171 2.95 -6.59 23.19
N ASP A 172 2.83 -6.84 24.49
CA ASP A 172 3.52 -7.78 25.40
C ASP A 172 2.65 -8.05 26.64
N GLU A 173 2.89 -9.20 27.30
CA GLU A 173 2.76 -9.44 28.75
C GLU A 173 1.42 -9.15 29.46
N GLU A 174 0.49 -10.13 29.44
CA GLU A 174 -0.43 -10.37 30.57
C GLU A 174 -0.61 -11.89 30.78
N GLU A 175 -0.57 -12.31 32.03
CA GLU A 175 -0.62 -13.70 32.50
C GLU A 175 -1.93 -14.38 32.04
N GLU A 176 -1.81 -15.33 31.13
CA GLU A 176 -2.91 -16.22 30.76
C GLU A 176 -3.14 -17.23 31.89
N ASP A 177 -4.31 -17.14 32.53
CA ASP A 177 -4.92 -18.24 33.30
C ASP A 177 -5.10 -19.46 32.38
N MET A 178 -4.02 -20.22 32.21
CA MET A 178 -4.01 -21.51 31.54
C MET A 178 -4.82 -22.48 32.40
N ASP A 179 -5.91 -23.00 31.83
CA ASP A 179 -6.75 -24.04 32.44
C ASP A 179 -5.92 -25.27 32.82
N GLU A 180 -5.54 -25.34 34.10
CA GLU A 180 -4.63 -26.33 34.71
C GLU A 180 -5.15 -27.78 34.63
N MET A 181 -6.37 -27.98 34.11
CA MET A 181 -6.96 -29.29 33.85
C MET A 181 -6.73 -29.83 32.43
N ALA A 182 -6.20 -29.01 31.51
CA ALA A 182 -5.88 -29.41 30.14
C ALA A 182 -4.58 -30.22 30.03
N TYR A 183 -3.74 -30.23 31.07
CA TYR A 183 -2.42 -30.88 31.10
C TYR A 183 -2.38 -32.20 31.88
N ARG A 184 -3.49 -32.98 31.87
CA ARG A 184 -3.50 -34.32 32.46
C ARG A 184 -3.16 -35.37 31.38
N PRO A 185 -2.18 -36.27 31.60
CA PRO A 185 -1.86 -37.32 30.65
C PRO A 185 -3.04 -38.30 30.49
N ASN A 186 -3.36 -38.63 29.23
CA ASN A 186 -4.48 -39.49 28.87
C ASN A 186 -4.25 -40.95 29.30
N VAL A 187 -4.77 -41.32 30.48
CA VAL A 187 -4.64 -42.66 31.07
C VAL A 187 -5.35 -43.77 30.28
N ALA A 188 -6.26 -43.42 29.36
CA ALA A 188 -6.93 -44.37 28.46
C ALA A 188 -6.00 -44.89 27.34
N ALA A 189 -4.87 -44.23 27.09
CA ALA A 189 -3.86 -44.69 26.12
C ALA A 189 -2.90 -45.74 26.70
N PHE A 190 -2.89 -45.92 28.03
CA PHE A 190 -2.05 -46.89 28.73
C PHE A 190 -2.72 -48.25 28.97
N SER A 191 -4.03 -48.37 28.81
CA SER A 191 -4.72 -49.67 28.85
C SER A 191 -4.57 -50.40 27.51
N LYS A 192 -3.35 -50.91 27.26
CA LYS A 192 -3.06 -51.81 26.14
C LYS A 192 -3.30 -53.25 26.60
N ALA A 193 -4.52 -53.76 26.43
CA ALA A 193 -4.77 -55.19 26.34
C ALA A 193 -4.49 -55.66 24.89
N LYS A 194 -3.93 -56.87 24.78
CA LYS A 194 -3.21 -57.45 23.65
C LYS A 194 -4.13 -57.97 22.49
N PRO A 195 -3.54 -58.41 21.35
CA PRO A 195 -4.15 -58.45 20.02
C PRO A 195 -4.85 -59.78 19.69
N GLU A 196 -5.73 -59.77 18.69
CA GLU A 196 -6.10 -60.94 17.89
C GLU A 196 -6.32 -60.51 16.41
N GLU A 197 -5.39 -60.97 15.58
CA GLU A 197 -5.41 -61.44 14.20
C GLU A 197 -6.38 -60.90 13.12
N ASN A 198 -5.72 -60.44 12.03
CA ASN A 198 -6.01 -60.67 10.61
C ASN A 198 -7.48 -60.80 10.14
N LYS A 199 -7.94 -59.77 9.41
CA LYS A 199 -8.66 -59.96 8.15
C LYS A 199 -8.57 -58.73 7.23
N SER A 200 -8.57 -59.06 5.95
CA SER A 200 -8.14 -58.32 4.77
C SER A 200 -8.97 -57.08 4.38
N GLN A 201 -8.31 -56.23 3.60
CA GLN A 201 -8.80 -55.08 2.86
C GLN A 201 -10.23 -55.21 2.29
N ALA A 202 -11.09 -54.24 2.61
CA ALA A 202 -12.15 -53.77 1.71
C ALA A 202 -12.45 -52.29 2.02
N LYS A 203 -12.64 -51.51 0.95
CA LYS A 203 -12.88 -50.06 0.93
C LYS A 203 -13.97 -49.64 1.93
N SER A 204 -13.67 -48.66 2.78
CA SER A 204 -14.67 -47.94 3.57
C SER A 204 -15.51 -47.06 2.66
N VAL A 205 -16.67 -47.56 2.25
CA VAL A 205 -17.82 -46.70 1.93
C VAL A 205 -18.35 -46.22 3.27
N THR A 206 -18.23 -44.93 3.55
CA THR A 206 -18.82 -44.32 4.73
C THR A 206 -20.33 -44.36 4.57
N GLU A 207 -21.00 -45.29 5.24
CA GLU A 207 -22.46 -45.30 5.36
C GLU A 207 -22.88 -44.14 6.28
N GLU A 208 -23.56 -43.15 5.70
CA GLU A 208 -24.29 -42.12 6.45
C GLU A 208 -25.67 -42.71 6.88
N PRO A 209 -26.21 -42.30 8.04
CA PRO A 209 -27.48 -42.82 8.53
C PRO A 209 -28.62 -42.55 7.55
N SER A 210 -29.55 -43.51 7.45
CA SER A 210 -30.69 -43.53 6.52
C SER A 210 -31.72 -42.43 6.84
N ASP A 211 -31.40 -41.19 6.50
CA ASP A 211 -32.39 -40.14 6.32
C ASP A 211 -32.96 -40.36 4.91
N GLY A 212 -34.25 -40.73 4.79
CA GLY A 212 -34.92 -41.21 3.56
C GLY A 212 -35.00 -40.22 2.39
N ILE A 213 -34.08 -39.26 2.35
CA ILE A 213 -33.91 -38.23 1.33
C ILE A 213 -32.74 -38.63 0.44
N TYR A 214 -33.05 -38.96 -0.82
CA TYR A 214 -32.04 -39.31 -1.83
C TYR A 214 -31.05 -38.16 -2.02
N ARG A 215 -29.77 -38.43 -1.75
CA ARG A 215 -28.65 -37.51 -2.02
C ARG A 215 -27.85 -38.05 -3.20
N PRO A 216 -27.76 -37.33 -4.33
CA PRO A 216 -26.97 -37.78 -5.47
C PRO A 216 -25.48 -37.87 -5.10
N PRO A 217 -24.74 -38.83 -5.68
CA PRO A 217 -23.33 -39.05 -5.36
C PRO A 217 -22.47 -37.86 -5.80
N LYS A 218 -21.59 -37.42 -4.90
CA LYS A 218 -20.58 -36.39 -5.21
C LYS A 218 -19.40 -37.05 -5.91
N ILE A 219 -19.36 -36.99 -7.24
CA ILE A 219 -18.25 -37.51 -8.04
C ILE A 219 -17.13 -36.46 -8.05
N MET A 220 -15.93 -36.81 -7.57
CA MET A 220 -14.75 -35.96 -7.78
C MET A 220 -14.43 -35.89 -9.27
N PRO A 221 -14.06 -34.73 -9.83
CA PRO A 221 -13.70 -34.62 -11.23
C PRO A 221 -12.53 -35.56 -11.52
N THR A 222 -12.84 -36.66 -12.22
CA THR A 222 -11.86 -37.64 -12.67
C THR A 222 -11.51 -37.24 -14.09
N ALA A 223 -10.26 -36.82 -14.31
CA ALA A 223 -9.81 -36.46 -15.65
C ALA A 223 -9.98 -37.67 -16.58
N LEU A 224 -10.57 -37.44 -17.76
CA LEU A 224 -10.67 -38.46 -18.80
C LEU A 224 -9.24 -38.91 -19.17
N PRO A 225 -9.00 -40.23 -19.36
CA PRO A 225 -7.73 -40.70 -19.89
C PRO A 225 -7.62 -40.23 -21.35
N SER A 226 -6.99 -39.07 -21.57
CA SER A 226 -6.64 -38.61 -22.91
C SER A 226 -5.55 -39.52 -23.46
N THR A 227 -5.74 -40.01 -24.69
CA THR A 227 -4.78 -40.85 -25.43
C THR A 227 -3.49 -40.11 -25.80
N ASP A 228 -3.43 -38.81 -25.57
CA ASP A 228 -2.17 -38.07 -25.62
C ASP A 228 -1.37 -38.40 -24.37
N ARG A 229 -0.36 -39.25 -24.53
CA ARG A 229 0.75 -39.40 -23.61
C ARG A 229 1.50 -38.06 -23.59
N ARG A 230 0.92 -37.04 -22.97
CA ARG A 230 1.59 -35.79 -22.64
C ARG A 230 2.66 -36.17 -21.63
N GLU A 231 3.83 -36.55 -22.13
CA GLU A 231 5.07 -36.45 -21.38
C GLU A 231 5.02 -35.10 -20.68
N ARG A 232 5.08 -35.15 -19.36
CA ARG A 232 4.98 -34.00 -18.48
C ARG A 232 6.01 -33.00 -18.99
N GLU A 233 5.59 -31.98 -19.74
CA GLU A 233 6.51 -31.09 -20.43
C GLU A 233 7.41 -30.51 -19.34
N ASP A 234 8.69 -30.91 -19.34
CA ASP A 234 9.63 -30.51 -18.31
C ASP A 234 9.63 -28.99 -18.31
N ARG A 235 9.20 -28.40 -17.18
CA ARG A 235 9.03 -26.97 -17.02
C ARG A 235 10.28 -26.29 -17.57
N ARG A 236 10.11 -25.58 -18.69
CA ARG A 236 11.21 -24.90 -19.36
C ARG A 236 11.95 -24.05 -18.33
N PRO A 237 13.29 -24.07 -18.32
CA PRO A 237 14.06 -23.30 -17.36
C PRO A 237 13.63 -21.84 -17.45
N ARG A 238 13.26 -21.27 -16.29
CA ARG A 238 12.77 -19.89 -16.22
C ARG A 238 13.84 -18.95 -16.75
N ARG A 239 13.47 -18.17 -17.77
CA ARG A 239 14.31 -17.09 -18.29
C ARG A 239 14.53 -16.04 -17.20
N SER A 240 15.69 -15.39 -17.21
CA SER A 240 15.99 -14.28 -16.29
C SER A 240 15.28 -13.01 -16.77
N ASN A 241 14.40 -12.45 -15.94
CA ASN A 241 13.65 -11.23 -16.25
C ASN A 241 14.55 -10.06 -16.67
N VAL A 242 15.72 -9.88 -16.02
CA VAL A 242 16.66 -8.78 -16.32
C VAL A 242 17.22 -8.88 -17.73
N ILE A 243 17.58 -10.09 -18.20
CA ILE A 243 18.04 -10.25 -19.59
C ILE A 243 16.90 -9.99 -20.57
N ASP A 244 15.68 -10.40 -20.23
CA ASP A 244 14.52 -10.16 -21.09
C ASP A 244 14.23 -8.65 -21.21
N GLU A 245 14.30 -7.93 -20.10
CA GLU A 245 14.17 -6.47 -20.07
C GLU A 245 15.27 -5.78 -20.88
N PHE A 246 16.55 -6.15 -20.67
CA PHE A 246 17.68 -5.64 -21.46
C PHE A 246 17.50 -5.91 -22.96
N VAL A 247 17.07 -7.11 -23.33
CA VAL A 247 16.83 -7.45 -24.73
C VAL A 247 15.70 -6.61 -25.31
N ASN A 248 14.62 -6.40 -24.56
CA ASN A 248 13.46 -5.66 -25.05
C ASN A 248 13.66 -4.14 -25.08
N ALA A 249 14.43 -3.59 -24.14
CA ALA A 249 14.66 -2.15 -24.03
C ALA A 249 15.86 -1.66 -24.86
N GLU A 250 16.96 -2.42 -24.88
CA GLU A 250 18.24 -1.95 -25.45
C GLU A 250 18.60 -2.65 -26.77
N MET A 251 18.35 -3.95 -26.89
CA MET A 251 18.78 -4.72 -28.07
C MET A 251 17.72 -4.81 -29.16
N SER A 252 16.44 -4.74 -28.79
CA SER A 252 15.31 -4.85 -29.70
C SER A 252 14.93 -3.46 -30.20
N SER A 253 14.85 -3.30 -31.52
CA SER A 253 14.30 -2.10 -32.14
C SER A 253 12.76 -2.09 -32.21
N ALA A 254 12.10 -3.12 -31.65
CA ALA A 254 10.65 -3.22 -31.67
C ALA A 254 10.02 -2.27 -30.63
N PRO A 255 8.99 -1.49 -31.00
CA PRO A 255 8.32 -0.62 -30.04
C PRO A 255 7.60 -1.45 -28.97
N MET A 256 7.79 -1.10 -27.70
CA MET A 256 7.05 -1.71 -26.60
C MET A 256 5.74 -0.95 -26.34
N ALA A 257 4.67 -1.69 -26.08
CA ALA A 257 3.38 -1.11 -25.72
C ALA A 257 3.40 -0.71 -24.24
N GLU A 258 3.55 0.59 -23.99
CA GLU A 258 3.44 1.15 -22.65
C GLU A 258 1.98 1.51 -22.31
N PRO A 259 1.55 1.26 -21.06
CA PRO A 259 0.21 1.61 -20.62
C PRO A 259 0.06 3.12 -20.43
N SER A 260 -1.19 3.60 -20.49
CA SER A 260 -1.50 4.98 -20.08
C SER A 260 -1.15 5.21 -18.61
N ILE A 261 -0.58 6.37 -18.30
CA ILE A 261 -0.02 6.74 -16.99
C ILE A 261 -1.03 6.52 -15.85
N GLY A 262 -2.32 6.77 -16.09
CA GLY A 262 -3.37 6.59 -15.07
C GLY A 262 -3.87 5.15 -14.89
N SER A 263 -3.61 4.26 -15.85
CA SER A 263 -4.14 2.88 -15.82
C SER A 263 -3.38 1.94 -14.89
N THR A 264 -2.18 2.33 -14.49
CA THR A 264 -1.28 1.53 -13.63
C THR A 264 -1.50 1.78 -12.15
N ILE A 265 -2.23 2.84 -11.77
CA ILE A 265 -2.42 3.25 -10.38
C ILE A 265 -3.59 2.47 -9.76
N ILE A 266 -3.37 1.87 -8.58
CA ILE A 266 -4.37 1.14 -7.79
C ILE A 266 -4.67 1.92 -6.50
N ALA A 267 -5.92 1.80 -6.04
CA ALA A 267 -6.38 2.29 -4.74
C ALA A 267 -6.02 3.77 -4.48
N GLY A 268 -6.26 4.62 -5.48
CA GLY A 268 -6.06 6.07 -5.38
C GLY A 268 -4.61 6.50 -5.17
N GLY A 269 -3.63 5.72 -5.65
CA GLY A 269 -2.20 6.08 -5.55
C GLY A 269 -1.43 5.34 -4.46
N ARG A 270 -2.08 4.46 -3.69
CA ARG A 270 -1.41 3.67 -2.65
C ARG A 270 -0.49 2.61 -3.22
N GLN A 271 -0.80 2.08 -4.42
CA GLN A 271 -0.03 1.04 -5.08
C GLN A 271 0.01 1.28 -6.60
N THR A 272 1.08 0.85 -7.24
CA THR A 272 1.25 0.87 -8.69
C THR A 272 1.44 -0.56 -9.20
N LYS A 273 0.85 -0.88 -10.36
CA LYS A 273 0.94 -2.22 -10.99
C LYS A 273 2.32 -2.42 -11.59
N SER A 274 3.00 -3.50 -11.18
CA SER A 274 4.17 -4.03 -11.89
C SER A 274 3.81 -4.46 -13.32
N LYS A 275 4.81 -4.49 -14.22
CA LYS A 275 4.67 -5.12 -15.55
C LYS A 275 4.11 -6.54 -15.45
N LYS A 276 4.60 -7.34 -14.49
CA LYS A 276 4.14 -8.72 -14.28
C LYS A 276 2.69 -8.79 -13.77
N ASP A 277 2.30 -7.88 -12.89
CA ASP A 277 0.92 -7.80 -12.39
C ASP A 277 -0.06 -7.44 -13.51
N ARG A 278 0.37 -6.57 -14.43
CA ARG A 278 -0.39 -6.15 -15.60
C ARG A 278 -0.57 -7.29 -16.60
N GLU A 279 0.48 -8.07 -16.85
CA GLU A 279 0.39 -9.28 -17.68
C GLU A 279 -0.59 -10.29 -17.08
N HIS A 280 -0.55 -10.52 -15.77
CA HIS A 280 -1.47 -11.43 -15.09
C HIS A 280 -2.94 -10.94 -15.14
N GLU A 281 -3.17 -9.64 -15.01
CA GLU A 281 -4.51 -9.05 -15.18
C GLU A 281 -4.99 -9.17 -16.62
N ALA A 282 -4.13 -8.91 -17.61
CA ALA A 282 -4.46 -9.08 -19.03
C ALA A 282 -4.76 -10.54 -19.38
N ASP A 283 -4.06 -11.50 -18.77
CA ASP A 283 -4.36 -12.92 -18.95
C ASP A 283 -5.70 -13.30 -18.30
N ARG A 284 -6.01 -12.70 -17.14
CA ARG A 284 -7.33 -12.85 -16.51
C ARG A 284 -8.44 -12.27 -17.38
N THR A 285 -8.28 -11.06 -17.92
CA THR A 285 -9.31 -10.47 -18.81
C THR A 285 -9.47 -11.28 -20.08
N ARG A 286 -8.37 -11.73 -20.70
CA ARG A 286 -8.41 -12.64 -21.85
C ARG A 286 -9.18 -13.91 -21.53
N TYR A 287 -8.96 -14.50 -20.36
CA TYR A 287 -9.70 -15.69 -19.94
C TYR A 287 -11.20 -15.39 -19.74
N GLU A 288 -11.53 -14.27 -19.10
CA GLU A 288 -12.91 -13.85 -18.86
C GLU A 288 -13.65 -13.52 -20.17
N GLU A 289 -12.96 -12.91 -21.14
CA GLU A 289 -13.49 -12.58 -22.47
C GLU A 289 -13.65 -13.82 -23.35
N THR A 290 -12.67 -14.73 -23.34
CA THR A 290 -12.72 -15.97 -24.15
C THR A 290 -13.77 -16.95 -23.65
N ASN A 291 -13.95 -17.07 -22.33
CA ASN A 291 -14.91 -17.98 -21.73
C ASN A 291 -16.22 -17.32 -21.32
N PHE A 292 -16.35 -15.99 -21.49
CA PHE A 292 -17.50 -15.18 -21.10
C PHE A 292 -17.97 -15.40 -19.65
N VAL A 293 -17.06 -15.73 -18.75
CA VAL A 293 -17.32 -16.02 -17.33
C VAL A 293 -16.34 -15.24 -16.47
N ARG A 294 -16.85 -14.49 -15.50
CA ARG A 294 -15.99 -13.78 -14.53
C ARG A 294 -15.37 -14.74 -13.54
N LEU A 295 -14.06 -14.62 -13.34
CA LEU A 295 -13.37 -15.37 -12.31
C LEU A 295 -13.71 -14.78 -10.93
N PRO A 296 -13.85 -15.63 -9.89
CA PRO A 296 -14.04 -15.14 -8.53
C PRO A 296 -12.84 -14.31 -8.07
N LYS A 297 -13.03 -13.48 -7.04
CA LYS A 297 -11.93 -12.75 -6.41
C LYS A 297 -10.94 -13.76 -5.82
N GLU A 298 -9.64 -13.41 -5.84
CA GLU A 298 -8.58 -14.26 -5.31
C GLU A 298 -8.87 -14.68 -3.87
N THR A 299 -8.70 -15.98 -3.59
CA THR A 299 -8.90 -16.55 -2.26
C THR A 299 -7.80 -16.10 -1.29
N LYS A 300 -8.07 -16.15 0.02
CA LYS A 300 -7.05 -15.83 1.06
C LYS A 300 -5.76 -16.65 0.87
N LYS A 301 -5.88 -17.90 0.42
CA LYS A 301 -4.76 -18.81 0.14
C LYS A 301 -3.93 -18.34 -1.07
N GLU A 302 -4.57 -17.86 -2.12
CA GLU A 302 -3.88 -17.34 -3.31
C GLU A 302 -3.19 -16.01 -3.00
N LYS A 303 -3.87 -15.12 -2.26
CA LYS A 303 -3.28 -13.87 -1.77
C LYS A 303 -2.06 -14.11 -0.90
N ALA A 304 -2.10 -15.09 0.01
CA ALA A 304 -0.96 -15.44 0.85
C ALA A 304 0.23 -15.98 0.02
N LYS A 305 -0.04 -16.78 -1.02
CA LYS A 305 1.01 -17.24 -1.95
C LYS A 305 1.62 -16.10 -2.75
N ARG A 306 0.80 -15.13 -3.18
CA ARG A 306 1.25 -13.95 -3.93
C ARG A 306 2.06 -13.00 -3.04
N GLY A 307 1.61 -12.76 -1.81
CA GLY A 307 2.30 -11.91 -0.84
C GLY A 307 3.52 -12.55 -0.17
N GLY A 308 3.75 -13.86 -0.37
CA GLY A 308 4.89 -14.58 0.22
C GLY A 308 6.25 -14.23 -0.41
N GLY A 309 6.27 -13.61 -1.58
CA GLY A 309 7.48 -13.06 -2.16
C GLY A 309 7.68 -11.62 -1.66
N ARG A 310 8.69 -11.38 -0.82
CA ARG A 310 9.15 -10.02 -0.48
C ARG A 310 9.91 -9.40 -1.66
N ASP A 311 9.30 -9.38 -2.83
CA ASP A 311 9.81 -8.61 -3.96
C ASP A 311 9.44 -7.15 -3.69
N ALA A 312 10.44 -6.29 -3.55
CA ALA A 312 10.21 -4.87 -3.31
C ALA A 312 9.74 -4.23 -4.61
N THR A 313 8.45 -3.92 -4.69
CA THR A 313 7.90 -3.11 -5.78
C THR A 313 8.00 -1.65 -5.40
N PHE A 314 8.75 -0.86 -6.18
CA PHE A 314 8.87 0.57 -5.99
C PHE A 314 8.60 1.28 -7.31
N GLY A 315 7.70 2.26 -7.30
CA GLY A 315 7.37 3.06 -8.49
C GLY A 315 6.66 2.30 -9.61
N GLY A 316 6.27 1.03 -9.40
CA GLY A 316 5.73 0.16 -10.46
C GLY A 316 6.78 -0.75 -11.09
N ASP A 317 8.03 -0.65 -10.65
CA ASP A 317 9.12 -1.54 -11.06
C ASP A 317 9.44 -2.56 -9.96
N GLU A 318 9.85 -3.76 -10.38
CA GLU A 318 10.24 -4.86 -9.49
C GLU A 318 11.74 -4.77 -9.18
N TRP A 319 12.08 -4.47 -7.92
CA TRP A 319 13.45 -4.52 -7.45
C TRP A 319 13.70 -5.88 -6.81
N LYS A 320 14.44 -6.72 -7.51
CA LYS A 320 14.87 -8.03 -7.00
C LYS A 320 16.24 -7.93 -6.37
N GLY A 321 16.47 -8.73 -5.32
CA GLY A 321 17.78 -8.86 -4.72
C GLY A 321 18.79 -9.34 -5.77
N LEU A 322 19.93 -8.65 -5.87
CA LEU A 322 20.96 -8.90 -6.89
C LEU A 322 21.41 -10.37 -6.93
N THR A 323 21.40 -11.02 -5.76
CA THR A 323 21.78 -12.42 -5.56
C THR A 323 20.80 -13.44 -6.19
N GLU A 324 19.50 -13.17 -6.20
CA GLU A 324 18.50 -14.17 -6.63
C GLU A 324 18.49 -14.37 -8.16
N GLY A 325 18.93 -13.35 -8.91
CA GLY A 325 18.96 -13.35 -10.38
C GLY A 325 20.34 -13.56 -11.00
N ALA A 326 21.42 -13.17 -10.31
CA ALA A 326 22.78 -13.15 -10.86
C ALA A 326 23.27 -14.55 -11.29
N ASP A 327 23.06 -15.58 -10.46
CA ASP A 327 23.49 -16.95 -10.77
C ASP A 327 22.83 -17.50 -12.04
N ARG A 328 21.60 -17.08 -12.35
CA ARG A 328 20.90 -17.48 -13.58
C ARG A 328 21.51 -16.80 -14.81
N ILE A 329 21.83 -15.51 -14.69
CA ILE A 329 22.52 -14.75 -15.73
C ILE A 329 23.89 -15.38 -16.00
N GLU A 330 24.63 -15.73 -14.95
CA GLU A 330 25.91 -16.42 -15.06
C GLU A 330 25.77 -17.79 -15.75
N ARG A 331 24.77 -18.60 -15.38
CA ARG A 331 24.55 -19.91 -16.03
C ARG A 331 24.15 -19.78 -17.50
N LEU A 332 23.32 -18.80 -17.84
CA LEU A 332 22.90 -18.55 -19.22
C LEU A 332 24.06 -18.06 -20.09
N THR A 333 24.87 -17.14 -19.58
CA THR A 333 26.05 -16.60 -20.28
C THR A 333 27.16 -17.65 -20.41
N ARG A 334 27.37 -18.50 -19.40
CA ARG A 334 28.34 -19.62 -19.47
C ARG A 334 27.91 -20.72 -20.44
N ARG A 335 26.61 -21.07 -20.53
CA ARG A 335 26.09 -22.04 -21.51
C ARG A 335 26.38 -21.61 -22.95
N GLY A 336 26.32 -20.32 -23.25
CA GLY A 336 26.70 -19.79 -24.56
C GLY A 336 28.19 -19.98 -24.92
N LYS A 337 29.06 -20.23 -23.93
CA LYS A 337 30.52 -20.25 -24.08
C LYS A 337 31.16 -21.64 -23.87
N SER A 338 30.45 -22.57 -23.24
CA SER A 338 30.95 -23.88 -22.84
C SER A 338 30.33 -25.01 -23.67
N GLY A 339 31.14 -25.69 -24.49
CA GLY A 339 30.86 -27.08 -24.89
C GLY A 339 30.77 -27.42 -26.38
N GLY A 340 30.98 -26.48 -27.30
CA GLY A 340 31.09 -26.84 -28.73
C GLY A 340 32.49 -27.38 -29.03
N ALA A 341 32.58 -28.60 -29.57
CA ALA A 341 33.84 -29.15 -30.11
C ALA A 341 34.51 -28.10 -31.03
N ALA A 342 35.85 -28.08 -31.12
CA ALA A 342 36.58 -27.07 -31.88
C ALA A 342 36.03 -26.87 -33.33
N LEU A 343 35.52 -27.95 -33.92
CA LEU A 343 34.82 -27.94 -35.21
C LEU A 343 33.51 -27.14 -35.19
N GLU A 344 32.68 -27.29 -34.15
CA GLU A 344 31.42 -26.55 -34.00
C GLU A 344 31.69 -25.06 -33.71
N LYS A 345 32.76 -24.77 -32.96
CA LYS A 345 33.23 -23.40 -32.72
C LYS A 345 33.79 -22.74 -33.98
N SER A 346 34.46 -23.51 -34.83
CA SER A 346 34.91 -23.09 -36.16
C SER A 346 33.74 -22.90 -37.13
N ARG A 347 32.74 -23.78 -37.12
CA ARG A 347 31.56 -23.65 -38.00
C ARG A 347 30.66 -22.46 -37.62
N LYS A 348 30.57 -22.13 -36.32
CA LYS A 348 29.87 -20.92 -35.84
C LYS A 348 30.60 -19.63 -36.23
N ARG A 349 31.92 -19.70 -36.40
CA ARG A 349 32.73 -18.63 -37.01
C ARG A 349 32.90 -18.93 -38.49
N LYS A 350 31.83 -18.81 -39.27
CA LYS A 350 31.97 -18.83 -40.73
C LYS A 350 32.92 -17.69 -41.09
N ASN A 351 34.12 -18.01 -41.58
CA ASN A 351 35.12 -17.03 -42.02
C ASN A 351 34.51 -16.17 -43.13
N ASP A 352 33.97 -15.01 -42.75
CA ASP A 352 33.59 -13.93 -43.65
C ASP A 352 34.69 -12.83 -43.65
N ASP A 353 35.93 -13.22 -43.33
CA ASP A 353 37.10 -12.42 -43.67
C ASP A 353 37.41 -12.68 -45.16
N GLY A 354 36.81 -11.85 -46.00
CA GLY A 354 37.32 -11.61 -47.34
C GLY A 354 38.79 -11.21 -47.24
N GLN A 355 39.67 -12.11 -47.70
CA GLN A 355 41.05 -11.91 -48.13
C GLN A 355 41.73 -10.63 -47.60
N ARG A 356 41.84 -10.48 -46.28
CA ARG A 356 42.72 -9.46 -45.70
C ARG A 356 44.14 -9.94 -45.86
N GLY A 357 44.88 -9.22 -46.69
CA GLY A 357 46.25 -9.49 -47.09
C GLY A 357 47.27 -9.32 -45.97
N ASP A 358 47.22 -10.23 -44.99
CA ASP A 358 48.38 -10.57 -44.17
C ASP A 358 48.56 -12.08 -44.22
N GLY A 359 49.34 -12.50 -45.22
CA GLY A 359 49.60 -13.88 -45.57
C GLY A 359 50.53 -14.58 -44.59
N VAL A 360 50.08 -14.82 -43.36
CA VAL A 360 50.80 -15.63 -42.38
C VAL A 360 49.82 -16.56 -41.68
N GLY A 361 49.71 -17.81 -42.13
CA GLY A 361 48.92 -18.77 -41.34
C GLY A 361 48.60 -20.14 -41.93
N MET A 362 48.88 -20.42 -43.21
CA MET A 362 48.67 -21.78 -43.75
C MET A 362 49.99 -22.44 -44.22
N GLY A 363 50.88 -21.67 -44.86
CA GLY A 363 52.20 -22.14 -45.28
C GLY A 363 53.12 -22.50 -44.11
N GLU A 364 53.15 -21.68 -43.06
CA GLU A 364 54.02 -21.93 -41.91
C GLU A 364 53.69 -23.23 -41.16
N ILE A 365 52.42 -23.62 -41.09
CA ILE A 365 52.01 -24.86 -40.43
C ILE A 365 52.47 -26.07 -41.24
N PHE A 366 52.44 -25.94 -42.57
CA PHE A 366 52.94 -26.95 -43.49
C PHE A 366 54.47 -27.04 -43.45
N ASP A 367 55.18 -25.92 -43.39
CA ASP A 367 56.63 -25.87 -43.25
C ASP A 367 57.12 -26.38 -41.89
N LYS A 368 56.37 -26.11 -40.81
CA LYS A 368 56.63 -26.68 -39.48
C LYS A 368 56.43 -28.20 -39.46
N ARG A 369 55.41 -28.72 -40.16
CA ARG A 369 55.23 -30.18 -40.34
C ARG A 369 56.32 -30.80 -41.22
N ARG A 370 56.68 -30.14 -42.32
CA ARG A 370 57.74 -30.60 -43.22
C ARG A 370 59.08 -30.67 -42.51
N LYS A 371 59.47 -29.63 -41.75
CA LYS A 371 60.68 -29.63 -40.93
C LYS A 371 60.70 -30.77 -39.88
N LYS A 372 59.54 -31.09 -39.30
CA LYS A 372 59.40 -32.19 -38.33
C LYS A 372 59.51 -33.59 -38.97
N ILE A 373 59.05 -33.72 -40.21
CA ILE A 373 59.19 -34.95 -41.00
C ILE A 373 60.64 -35.10 -41.50
N ASP A 374 61.26 -34.01 -41.95
CA ASP A 374 62.66 -34.02 -42.39
C ASP A 374 63.63 -34.29 -41.23
N SER A 375 63.32 -33.84 -40.00
CA SER A 375 64.08 -34.22 -38.81
C SER A 375 63.94 -35.69 -38.41
N TRP A 376 62.88 -36.37 -38.86
CA TRP A 376 62.70 -37.81 -38.65
C TRP A 376 63.36 -38.67 -39.75
N LYS A 377 63.76 -38.05 -40.87
CA LYS A 377 64.46 -38.70 -41.98
C LYS A 377 65.99 -38.56 -41.93
N ARG A 378 66.54 -37.89 -40.92
CA ARG A 378 67.98 -37.84 -40.64
C ARG A 378 68.37 -38.84 -39.58
#